data_AF-A0A2V8XDX9-F1
#
_entry.id   AF-A0A2V8XDX9-F1
#
_cell.length_a   1.000
_cell.length_b   1.000
_cell.length_c   1.000
_cell.angle_alpha   90.00
_cell.angle_beta   90.00
_cell.angle_gamma   90.00
#
_symmetry.space_group_name_H-M   'P 1'
#
loop_
_entity.id
_entity.type
_entity.pdbx_description
1 polymer ?
#
loop_
_entity_poly.entity_id
_entity_poly.type
_entity_poly.pdbx_seq_one_letter_code
_entity_poly.pdbx_strand_id
1 'polypeptide(L)'
;MGKHDPDDPVTMYIREASNVEPLTKDEETNLFRRLARVGDWGEERENVARRLVESQLALVASIAQKYSASGVPMLDLIEEGNIGLMDAVRSFAEKPIGNFTAHAAACIEEPIAKVLGKSK
;
A
#
# COMPACT_ATOMS: atom_id res chain seq x y z
N MET A 1 2.40 -20.28 18.15
CA MET A 1 2.08 -19.83 16.78
C MET A 1 0.81 -20.52 16.34
N GLY A 2 -0.34 -19.85 16.48
CA GLY A 2 -1.61 -20.39 15.99
C GLY A 2 -1.55 -20.50 14.48
N LYS A 3 -2.00 -21.64 13.93
CA LYS A 3 -2.22 -21.77 12.49
C LYS A 3 -3.33 -20.79 12.16
N HIS A 4 -3.03 -19.72 11.42
CA HIS A 4 -4.07 -18.84 10.94
C HIS A 4 -5.01 -19.64 10.03
N ASP A 5 -6.31 -19.45 10.22
CA ASP A 5 -7.35 -19.98 9.36
C ASP A 5 -7.07 -19.53 7.91
N PRO A 6 -7.03 -20.42 6.90
CA PRO A 6 -6.85 -20.00 5.51
C PRO A 6 -7.91 -18.99 5.02
N ASP A 7 -9.08 -18.95 5.67
CA ASP A 7 -10.16 -18.01 5.38
C ASP A 7 -10.13 -16.76 6.29
N ASP A 8 -9.10 -16.60 7.13
CA ASP A 8 -8.85 -15.38 7.92
C ASP A 8 -8.49 -14.20 6.99
N PRO A 9 -9.15 -13.03 7.12
CA PRO A 9 -8.92 -11.88 6.23
C PRO A 9 -7.46 -11.42 6.15
N VAL A 10 -6.71 -11.49 7.26
CA VAL A 10 -5.29 -11.13 7.29
C VAL A 10 -4.48 -12.12 6.45
N THR A 11 -4.78 -13.41 6.58
CA THR A 11 -4.13 -14.49 5.81
C THR A 11 -4.42 -14.37 4.31
N MET A 12 -5.66 -14.07 3.96
CA MET A 12 -6.05 -13.80 2.57
C MET A 12 -5.29 -12.61 1.99
N TYR A 13 -5.22 -11.50 2.74
CA TYR A 13 -4.49 -10.30 2.33
C TYR A 13 -3.00 -10.57 2.10
N ILE A 14 -2.31 -11.20 3.07
CA ILE A 14 -0.87 -11.50 2.96
C ILE A 14 -0.61 -12.41 1.76
N ARG A 15 -1.48 -13.40 1.52
CA ARG A 15 -1.38 -14.29 0.36
C ARG A 15 -1.54 -13.52 -0.95
N GLU A 16 -2.55 -12.66 -1.06
CA GLU A 16 -2.77 -11.84 -2.25
C GLU A 16 -1.57 -10.91 -2.50
N ALA A 17 -1.15 -10.18 -1.47
CA ALA A 17 0.00 -9.29 -1.51
C ALA A 17 1.31 -10.00 -1.95
N SER A 18 1.50 -11.26 -1.54
CA SER A 18 2.68 -12.05 -1.89
C SER A 18 2.64 -12.60 -3.34
N ASN A 19 1.45 -12.66 -3.95
CA ASN A 19 1.28 -13.19 -5.30
C ASN A 19 1.34 -12.10 -6.38
N VAL A 20 1.39 -10.82 -6.01
CA VAL A 20 1.50 -9.74 -6.98
C VAL A 20 2.91 -9.72 -7.57
N GLU A 21 3.00 -9.74 -8.90
CA GLU A 21 4.26 -9.57 -9.60
C GLU A 21 4.85 -8.18 -9.33
N PRO A 22 6.13 -8.08 -8.94
CA PRO A 22 6.77 -6.79 -8.70
C PRO A 22 6.88 -6.01 -10.00
N LEU A 23 6.82 -4.69 -9.91
CA LEU A 23 7.12 -3.80 -11.02
C LEU A 23 8.62 -3.58 -11.13
N THR A 24 9.15 -3.62 -12.34
CA THR A 24 10.46 -3.04 -12.63
C THR A 24 10.38 -1.52 -12.54
N LYS A 25 11.54 -0.87 -12.37
CA LYS A 25 11.64 0.60 -12.31
C LYS A 25 11.09 1.27 -13.58
N ASP A 26 11.28 0.66 -14.74
CA ASP A 26 10.79 1.21 -16.02
C ASP A 26 9.27 1.06 -16.14
N GLU A 27 8.70 -0.07 -15.73
CA GLU A 27 7.24 -0.24 -15.67
C GLU A 27 6.59 0.74 -14.70
N GLU A 28 7.16 0.91 -13.49
CA GLU A 28 6.72 1.89 -12.51
C GLU A 28 6.74 3.31 -13.09
N THR A 29 7.85 3.70 -13.72
CA THR A 29 8.01 5.01 -14.37
C THR A 29 6.96 5.21 -15.47
N ASN A 30 6.71 4.18 -16.27
CA ASN A 30 5.71 4.24 -17.34
C ASN A 30 4.28 4.35 -16.80
N LEU A 31 3.95 3.63 -15.74
CA LEU A 31 2.64 3.71 -15.08
C LEU A 31 2.40 5.09 -14.48
N PHE A 32 3.37 5.68 -13.77
CA PHE A 32 3.22 7.06 -13.27
C PHE A 32 3.08 8.08 -14.39
N ARG A 33 3.82 7.92 -15.51
CA ARG A 33 3.66 8.79 -16.68
C ARG A 33 2.26 8.66 -17.29
N ARG A 34 1.70 7.44 -17.36
CA ARG A 34 0.31 7.22 -17.81
C ARG A 34 -0.68 7.86 -16.85
N LEU A 35 -0.51 7.64 -15.54
CA LEU A 35 -1.37 8.18 -14.51
C LEU A 35 -1.44 9.72 -14.56
N ALA A 36 -0.31 10.38 -14.83
CA ALA A 36 -0.25 11.84 -14.99
C ALA A 36 -0.86 12.37 -16.30
N ARG A 37 -1.03 11.53 -17.33
CA ARG A 37 -1.64 11.92 -18.62
C ARG A 37 -3.16 11.79 -18.61
N VAL A 38 -3.71 10.89 -17.80
CA VAL A 38 -5.15 10.69 -17.72
C VAL A 38 -5.74 11.80 -16.85
N GLY A 39 -6.36 12.79 -17.50
CA GLY A 39 -6.90 13.98 -16.83
C GLY A 39 -8.02 13.63 -15.84
N ASP A 40 -9.11 13.05 -16.34
CA ASP A 40 -10.27 12.70 -15.53
C ASP A 40 -10.13 11.33 -14.87
N TRP A 41 -10.83 11.16 -13.74
CA TRP A 41 -10.95 9.84 -13.11
C TRP A 41 -11.90 8.97 -13.94
N GLY A 42 -11.36 7.87 -14.48
CA GLY A 42 -12.10 6.87 -15.24
C GLY A 42 -11.37 5.54 -15.21
N GLU A 43 -11.93 4.54 -15.90
CA GLU A 43 -11.48 3.14 -15.87
C GLU A 43 -9.97 2.99 -16.15
N GLU A 44 -9.41 3.73 -17.11
CA GLU A 44 -7.97 3.66 -17.37
C GLU A 44 -7.14 4.15 -16.18
N ARG A 45 -7.53 5.30 -15.59
CA ARG A 45 -6.80 5.88 -14.45
C ARG A 45 -6.85 4.95 -13.25
N GLU A 46 -8.02 4.38 -12.99
CA GLU A 46 -8.25 3.42 -11.91
C GLU A 46 -7.40 2.16 -12.11
N ASN A 47 -7.38 1.59 -13.31
CA ASN A 47 -6.55 0.42 -13.62
C ASN A 47 -5.05 0.68 -13.44
N VAL A 48 -4.56 1.86 -13.85
CA VAL A 48 -3.15 2.24 -13.65
C VAL A 48 -2.82 2.44 -12.18
N ALA A 49 -3.67 3.18 -11.44
CA ALA A 49 -3.49 3.39 -10.01
C ALA A 49 -3.54 2.07 -9.23
N ARG A 50 -4.49 1.19 -9.56
CA ARG A 50 -4.63 -0.14 -8.97
C ARG A 50 -3.36 -0.97 -9.16
N ARG A 51 -2.78 -1.01 -10.36
CA ARG A 51 -1.52 -1.75 -10.57
C ARG A 51 -0.37 -1.23 -9.72
N LEU A 52 -0.27 0.09 -9.56
CA LEU A 52 0.74 0.71 -8.68
C LEU A 52 0.51 0.36 -7.21
N VAL A 53 -0.74 0.42 -6.73
CA VAL A 53 -1.11 0.00 -5.36
C VAL A 53 -0.82 -1.49 -5.15
N GLU A 54 -1.32 -2.36 -6.03
CA GLU A 54 -1.12 -3.81 -5.95
C GLU A 54 0.37 -4.17 -5.81
N SER A 55 1.24 -3.49 -6.57
CA SER A 55 2.69 -3.73 -6.54
C SER A 55 3.37 -3.47 -5.18
N GLN A 56 2.70 -2.73 -4.28
CA GLN A 56 3.23 -2.35 -2.97
C GLN A 56 2.44 -2.98 -1.80
N LEU A 57 1.47 -3.88 -2.03
CA LEU A 57 0.69 -4.49 -0.94
C LEU A 57 1.56 -5.27 0.06
N ALA A 58 2.63 -5.92 -0.44
CA ALA A 58 3.59 -6.62 0.42
C ALA A 58 4.36 -5.65 1.34
N LEU A 59 4.61 -4.42 0.88
CA LEU A 59 5.22 -3.37 1.69
C LEU A 59 4.28 -2.98 2.85
N VAL A 60 2.98 -2.84 2.59
CA VAL A 60 1.97 -2.55 3.63
C VAL A 60 1.99 -3.61 4.72
N ALA A 61 1.91 -4.91 4.34
CA ALA A 61 1.99 -6.01 5.30
C ALA A 61 3.30 -5.97 6.11
N SER A 62 4.43 -5.71 5.45
CA SER A 62 5.74 -5.65 6.10
C SER A 62 5.86 -4.51 7.11
N ILE A 63 5.22 -3.37 6.84
CA ILE A 63 5.22 -2.21 7.74
C ILE A 63 4.24 -2.46 8.89
N ALA A 64 3.00 -2.89 8.60
CA ALA A 64 2.00 -3.23 9.62
C ALA A 64 2.54 -4.27 10.62
N GLN A 65 3.28 -5.27 10.14
CA GLN A 65 3.90 -6.30 10.98
C GLN A 65 4.85 -5.73 12.05
N LYS A 66 5.50 -4.58 11.80
CA LYS A 66 6.35 -3.90 12.79
C LYS A 66 5.55 -3.41 14.00
N TYR A 67 4.24 -3.20 13.82
CA TYR A 67 3.33 -2.68 14.84
C TYR A 67 2.41 -3.76 15.42
N SER A 68 2.60 -5.04 15.11
CA SER A 68 1.70 -6.12 15.55
C SER A 68 1.65 -6.30 17.07
N ALA A 69 2.67 -5.83 17.80
CA ALA A 69 2.73 -5.89 19.26
C ALA A 69 2.05 -4.69 19.95
N SER A 70 1.44 -3.78 19.19
CA SER A 70 0.80 -2.56 19.72
C SER A 70 -0.54 -2.79 20.41
N GLY A 71 -1.14 -3.97 20.26
CA GLY A 71 -2.50 -4.28 20.74
C GLY A 71 -3.62 -3.85 19.79
N VAL A 72 -3.30 -3.15 18.71
CA VAL A 72 -4.25 -2.88 17.61
C VAL A 72 -4.36 -4.11 16.70
N PRO A 73 -5.57 -4.51 16.27
CA PRO A 73 -5.75 -5.60 15.33
C PRO A 73 -4.92 -5.44 14.06
N MET A 74 -4.33 -6.53 13.58
CA MET A 74 -3.49 -6.52 12.37
C MET A 74 -4.24 -6.03 11.12
N LEU A 75 -5.53 -6.35 11.03
CA LEU A 75 -6.38 -5.89 9.92
C LEU A 75 -6.50 -4.37 9.92
N ASP A 76 -6.76 -3.74 11.05
CA ASP A 76 -6.84 -2.28 11.19
C ASP A 76 -5.52 -1.60 10.79
N LEU A 77 -4.37 -2.17 11.19
CA LEU A 77 -3.04 -1.67 10.78
C LEU A 77 -2.84 -1.77 9.26
N ILE A 78 -3.30 -2.86 8.64
CA ILE A 78 -3.25 -3.06 7.19
C ILE A 78 -4.17 -2.06 6.47
N GLU A 79 -5.40 -1.85 6.96
CA GLU A 79 -6.37 -0.92 6.38
C GLU A 79 -5.84 0.52 6.38
N GLU A 80 -5.31 0.98 7.52
CA GLU A 80 -4.69 2.31 7.62
C GLU A 80 -3.46 2.44 6.72
N GLY A 81 -2.64 1.38 6.64
CA GLY A 81 -1.50 1.33 5.73
C GLY A 81 -1.92 1.40 4.25
N ASN A 82 -3.00 0.73 3.88
CA ASN A 82 -3.55 0.76 2.52
C ASN A 82 -4.08 2.15 2.15
N ILE A 83 -4.75 2.84 3.07
CA ILE A 83 -5.16 4.24 2.89
C ILE A 83 -3.92 5.11 2.62
N GLY A 84 -2.88 4.96 3.44
CA GLY A 84 -1.60 5.65 3.25
C GLY A 84 -0.95 5.36 1.89
N LEU A 85 -0.99 4.11 1.43
CA LEU A 85 -0.48 3.72 0.11
C LEU A 85 -1.26 4.36 -1.04
N MET A 86 -2.60 4.43 -0.94
CA MET A 86 -3.42 5.10 -1.96
C MET A 86 -3.07 6.59 -2.07
N ASP A 87 -2.86 7.25 -0.93
CA ASP A 87 -2.40 8.65 -0.89
C ASP A 87 -0.96 8.81 -1.42
N ALA A 88 -0.10 7.82 -1.20
CA ALA A 88 1.24 7.79 -1.77
C ALA A 88 1.21 7.79 -3.31
N VAL A 89 0.36 6.96 -3.92
CA VAL A 89 0.20 6.91 -5.39
C VAL A 89 -0.28 8.26 -5.93
N ARG A 90 -1.27 8.87 -5.28
CA ARG A 90 -1.82 10.18 -5.68
C ARG A 90 -0.75 11.28 -5.62
N SER A 91 -0.10 11.42 -4.47
CA SER A 91 0.90 12.47 -4.23
C SER A 91 2.15 12.29 -5.08
N PHE A 92 2.59 11.06 -5.31
CA PHE A 92 3.74 10.79 -6.18
C PHE A 92 3.41 11.07 -7.66
N ALA A 93 2.19 10.80 -8.11
CA ALA A 93 1.76 11.15 -9.47
C ALA A 93 1.80 12.66 -9.74
N GLU A 94 1.49 13.47 -8.73
CA GLU A 94 1.58 14.95 -8.80
C GLU A 94 3.02 15.44 -8.81
N LYS A 95 3.92 14.77 -8.06
CA LYS A 95 5.33 15.14 -7.93
C LYS A 95 6.24 13.91 -7.87
N PRO A 96 6.59 13.30 -9.02
CA PRO A 96 7.33 12.04 -9.08
C PRO A 96 8.85 12.27 -8.91
N ILE A 97 9.26 12.61 -7.69
CA ILE A 97 10.68 12.84 -7.34
C ILE A 97 11.16 11.72 -6.42
N GLY A 98 12.27 11.08 -6.79
CA GLY A 98 12.93 10.06 -5.98
C GLY A 98 12.43 8.64 -6.28
N ASN A 99 12.43 7.79 -5.25
CA ASN A 99 12.04 6.39 -5.34
C ASN A 99 10.63 6.20 -4.76
N PHE A 100 9.72 5.60 -5.52
CA PHE A 100 8.33 5.44 -5.10
C PHE A 100 8.19 4.52 -3.88
N THR A 101 8.89 3.39 -3.82
CA THR A 101 8.86 2.50 -2.64
C THR A 101 9.22 3.22 -1.34
N ALA A 102 10.23 4.09 -1.37
CA ALA A 102 10.61 4.89 -0.21
C ALA A 102 9.53 5.93 0.16
N HIS A 103 8.93 6.58 -0.83
CA HIS A 103 7.80 7.50 -0.62
C HIS A 103 6.58 6.77 -0.03
N ALA A 104 6.21 5.62 -0.61
CA ALA A 104 5.13 4.77 -0.15
C ALA A 104 5.36 4.31 1.29
N ALA A 105 6.58 3.89 1.65
CA ALA A 105 6.88 3.47 3.02
C ALA A 105 6.55 4.56 4.06
N ALA A 106 6.95 5.81 3.80
CA ALA A 106 6.63 6.92 4.70
C ALA A 106 5.12 7.19 4.79
N CYS A 107 4.43 7.19 3.65
CA CYS A 107 2.98 7.40 3.60
C CYS A 107 2.17 6.26 4.22
N ILE A 108 2.68 5.02 4.22
CA ILE A 108 2.07 3.87 4.90
C ILE A 108 2.30 3.97 6.42
N GLU A 109 3.50 4.33 6.84
CA GLU A 109 3.89 4.34 8.26
C GLU A 109 3.17 5.44 9.05
N GLU A 110 2.94 6.60 8.45
CA GLU A 110 2.30 7.74 9.10
C GLU A 110 0.86 7.46 9.65
N PRO A 111 -0.11 6.96 8.86
CA PRO A 111 -1.46 6.67 9.35
C PRO A 111 -1.47 5.53 10.37
N ILE A 112 -0.65 4.48 10.17
CA ILE A 112 -0.50 3.39 11.14
C ILE A 112 -0.07 3.96 12.50
N ALA A 113 0.98 4.79 12.52
CA ALA A 113 1.46 5.41 13.76
C ALA A 113 0.42 6.33 14.42
N LYS A 114 -0.40 7.04 13.63
CA LYS A 114 -1.47 7.90 14.15
C LYS A 114 -2.54 7.11 14.89
N VAL A 115 -2.93 5.93 14.42
CA VAL A 115 -3.93 5.09 15.11
C VAL A 115 -3.43 4.64 16.47
N LEU A 116 -2.14 4.31 16.61
CA LEU A 116 -1.54 3.96 17.91
C LEU A 116 -1.60 5.12 18.92
N GLY A 117 -1.45 6.35 18.44
CA GLY A 117 -1.54 7.56 19.27
C GLY A 117 -2.95 7.86 19.78
N LYS A 118 -3.99 7.35 19.10
CA LYS A 118 -5.41 7.53 19.45
C LYS A 118 -5.94 6.46 20.40
N SER A 119 -5.26 5.33 20.54
CA SER A 119 -5.66 4.21 21.41
C SER A 119 -5.29 4.39 22.90
N LYS A 120 -5.24 5.64 23.40
CA LYS A 120 -4.95 5.96 24.81
C LYS A 120 -6.17 6.50 25.55
#